data_AF-A0A2P2MIC8-F1
#
_entry.id   AF-A0A2P2MIC8-F1
#
_cell.length_a   1.000
_cell.length_b   1.000
_cell.length_c   1.000
_cell.angle_alpha   90.00
_cell.angle_beta   90.00
_cell.angle_gamma   90.00
#
_symmetry.space_group_name_H-M   'P 1'
#
loop_
_entity.id
_entity.type
_entity.pdbx_description
1 polymer ?
#
loop_
_entity_poly.entity_id
_entity_poly.type
_entity_poly.pdbx_seq_one_letter_code
_entity_poly.pdbx_strand_id
1 'polypeptide(L)'
;MAPQISNILALCTGMRPVVMVDYGGKMPELQEQLCALLKLCQLESATFEDLRVMVIEDMIYLIHLRGLTEYANASLNSEVELLFVNLEQDPPKMVTKAEEGSLVAEVARSQRLFSFFFPVNGSNKDPSSCPLADSEDNLQTSFDKPISSQSSILIDFSSCMQDTQVTVPTLNGWLLGYPVVYLFGKEHIADAIHNLSTKSLRIFKILVHRNVLPGKGSQPEELMSFSVPYELSMGGSNEPWAEAFLAQLQLKWEECKSSWRSLQMEVSECYPQAIVL
;
A
#
# COMPACT_ATOMS: atom_id res chain seq x y z
N MET A 1 14.13 3.88 -5.46
CA MET A 1 13.66 3.97 -6.87
C MET A 1 12.90 5.29 -6.96
N ALA A 2 13.37 6.29 -7.72
CA ALA A 2 12.65 7.57 -7.80
C ALA A 2 11.26 7.35 -8.44
N PRO A 3 10.19 8.00 -7.95
CA PRO A 3 8.86 7.83 -8.51
C PRO A 3 8.89 8.28 -9.97
N GLN A 4 8.58 7.35 -10.88
CA GLN A 4 8.38 7.67 -12.28
C GLN A 4 7.17 8.62 -12.39
N ILE A 5 7.16 9.49 -13.41
CA ILE A 5 6.04 10.43 -13.64
C ILE A 5 4.68 9.69 -13.72
N SER A 6 4.69 8.42 -14.15
CA SER A 6 3.52 7.52 -14.15
C SER A 6 2.91 7.37 -12.77
N ASN A 7 3.74 7.21 -11.75
CA ASN A 7 3.30 6.98 -10.38
C ASN A 7 2.58 8.20 -9.82
N ILE A 8 3.11 9.41 -10.08
CA ILE A 8 2.45 10.66 -9.68
C ILE A 8 1.13 10.83 -10.42
N LEU A 9 1.09 10.55 -11.73
CA LEU A 9 -0.15 10.61 -12.50
C LEU A 9 -1.17 9.57 -11.99
N ALA A 10 -0.73 8.37 -11.62
CA ALA A 10 -1.58 7.33 -11.05
C ALA A 10 -2.18 7.74 -9.71
N LEU A 11 -1.42 8.45 -8.87
CA LEU A 11 -1.94 9.07 -7.65
C LEU A 11 -2.98 10.14 -7.97
N CYS A 12 -2.64 11.12 -8.80
CA CYS A 12 -3.52 12.25 -9.12
C CYS A 12 -4.82 11.83 -9.80
N THR A 13 -4.81 10.72 -10.54
CA THR A 13 -6.00 10.20 -11.22
C THR A 13 -6.83 9.28 -10.33
N GLY A 14 -6.30 8.79 -9.20
CA GLY A 14 -6.98 7.82 -8.34
C GLY A 14 -6.77 6.35 -8.75
N MET A 15 -5.97 6.09 -9.79
CA MET A 15 -5.57 4.72 -10.17
C MET A 15 -4.81 4.01 -9.04
N ARG A 16 -4.04 4.77 -8.25
CA ARG A 16 -3.36 4.27 -7.06
C ARG A 16 -3.58 5.21 -5.88
N PRO A 17 -3.81 4.68 -4.66
CA PRO A 17 -3.91 5.51 -3.47
C PRO A 17 -2.55 5.88 -2.86
N VAL A 18 -1.50 5.09 -3.13
CA VAL A 18 -0.18 5.22 -2.51
C VAL A 18 0.93 4.93 -3.51
N VAL A 19 2.00 5.73 -3.44
CA VAL A 19 3.27 5.47 -4.10
C VAL A 19 4.37 5.67 -3.07
N MET A 20 5.25 4.70 -2.96
CA MET A 20 6.48 4.81 -2.18
C MET A 20 7.55 5.54 -2.98
N VAL A 21 8.23 6.49 -2.33
CA VAL A 21 9.19 7.40 -2.94
C VAL A 21 10.63 7.00 -2.63
N ASP A 22 10.91 6.61 -1.39
CA ASP A 22 12.26 6.26 -0.95
C ASP A 22 12.29 5.20 0.16
N TYR A 23 13.41 4.49 0.21
CA TYR A 23 13.78 3.53 1.26
C TYR A 23 14.98 4.07 2.04
N GLY A 24 14.74 4.77 3.15
CA GLY A 24 15.75 5.08 4.18
C GLY A 24 16.98 5.88 3.75
N GLY A 25 16.98 6.53 2.58
CA GLY A 25 18.20 7.03 1.98
C GLY A 25 18.57 8.47 2.34
N LYS A 26 17.57 9.35 2.51
CA LYS A 26 17.78 10.82 2.53
C LYS A 26 16.80 11.58 3.44
N MET A 27 16.49 11.04 4.61
CA MET A 27 15.70 11.73 5.63
C MET A 27 16.59 12.60 6.53
N PRO A 28 16.18 13.81 6.92
CA PRO A 28 14.88 14.46 6.66
C PRO A 28 14.81 15.29 5.36
N GLU A 29 15.92 15.48 4.64
CA GLU A 29 16.00 16.47 3.55
C GLU A 29 15.02 16.18 2.41
N LEU A 30 14.87 14.91 2.01
CA LEU A 30 13.96 14.51 0.95
C LEU A 30 12.50 14.73 1.35
N GLN A 31 12.13 14.44 2.61
CA GLN A 31 10.80 14.70 3.13
C GLN A 31 10.48 16.20 3.08
N GLU A 32 11.37 17.05 3.55
CA GLU A 32 11.18 18.51 3.54
C GLU A 32 11.03 19.05 2.11
N GLN A 33 11.87 18.59 1.19
CA GLN A 33 11.81 18.98 -0.21
C GLN A 33 10.51 18.51 -0.89
N LEU A 34 10.07 17.28 -0.64
CA LEU A 34 8.79 16.76 -1.15
C LEU A 34 7.60 17.53 -0.58
N CYS A 35 7.62 17.85 0.71
CA CYS A 35 6.59 18.66 1.35
C CYS A 35 6.53 20.07 0.74
N ALA A 36 7.68 20.71 0.52
CA ALA A 36 7.75 22.03 -0.10
C ALA A 36 7.25 22.01 -1.55
N LEU A 37 7.67 21.01 -2.34
CA LEU A 37 7.21 20.82 -3.71
C LEU A 37 5.69 20.60 -3.76
N LEU A 38 5.15 19.73 -2.91
CA LEU A 38 3.73 19.41 -2.92
C LEU A 38 2.87 20.62 -2.53
N LYS A 39 3.33 21.43 -1.57
CA LYS A 39 2.68 22.72 -1.23
C LYS A 39 2.61 23.64 -2.44
N LEU A 40 3.69 23.77 -3.22
CA LEU A 40 3.69 24.57 -4.44
C LEU A 40 2.71 24.01 -5.48
N CYS A 41 2.70 22.69 -5.70
CA CYS A 41 1.76 22.06 -6.61
C CYS A 41 0.28 22.28 -6.22
N GLN A 42 -0.03 22.28 -4.92
CA GLN A 42 -1.37 22.55 -4.39
C GLN A 42 -1.82 23.99 -4.58
N LEU A 43 -0.89 24.95 -4.58
CA LEU A 43 -1.19 26.35 -4.91
C LEU A 43 -1.53 26.53 -6.39
N GLU A 44 -0.90 25.74 -7.26
CA GLU A 44 -1.05 25.84 -8.71
C GLU A 44 -2.26 25.06 -9.25
N SER A 45 -2.64 23.94 -8.61
CA SER A 45 -3.75 23.11 -9.10
C SER A 45 -4.45 22.32 -7.99
N ALA A 46 -5.79 22.35 -8.03
CA ALA A 46 -6.67 21.56 -7.17
C ALA A 46 -6.47 20.04 -7.34
N THR A 47 -5.88 19.58 -8.44
CA THR A 47 -5.55 18.14 -8.64
C THR A 47 -4.64 17.59 -7.54
N PHE A 48 -3.85 18.42 -6.88
CA PHE A 48 -2.92 18.01 -5.82
C PHE A 48 -3.49 18.21 -4.40
N GLU A 49 -4.70 18.75 -4.27
CA GLU A 49 -5.30 19.13 -2.99
C GLU A 49 -5.44 17.96 -2.02
N ASP A 50 -5.73 16.75 -2.53
CA ASP A 50 -5.88 15.53 -1.73
C ASP A 50 -4.56 14.79 -1.51
N LEU A 51 -3.44 15.24 -2.07
CA LEU A 51 -2.16 14.55 -1.92
C LEU A 51 -1.45 14.94 -0.62
N ARG A 52 -0.83 13.98 0.05
CA ARG A 52 -0.02 14.19 1.26
C ARG A 52 1.28 13.40 1.18
N VAL A 53 2.29 13.86 1.91
CA VAL A 53 3.50 13.10 2.23
C VAL A 53 3.23 12.30 3.50
N MET A 54 3.44 11.00 3.45
CA MET A 54 3.32 10.12 4.61
C MET A 54 4.68 9.49 4.91
N VAL A 55 5.02 9.39 6.19
CA VAL A 55 6.26 8.76 6.67
C VAL A 55 5.92 7.61 7.61
N ILE A 56 6.59 6.47 7.43
CA ILE A 56 6.50 5.31 8.31
C ILE A 56 7.91 4.78 8.52
N GLU A 57 8.41 4.91 9.75
CA GLU A 57 9.81 4.66 10.07
C GLU A 57 10.70 5.51 9.14
N ASP A 58 11.62 4.89 8.41
CA ASP A 58 12.52 5.59 7.47
C ASP A 58 11.98 5.62 6.02
N MET A 59 10.70 5.30 5.81
CA MET A 59 10.08 5.19 4.48
C MET A 59 9.19 6.39 4.17
N ILE A 60 9.31 6.92 2.95
CA ILE A 60 8.51 8.05 2.47
C ILE A 60 7.51 7.59 1.41
N TYR A 61 6.27 8.01 1.56
CA TYR A 61 5.17 7.76 0.64
C TYR A 61 4.52 9.07 0.20
N LEU A 62 4.05 9.11 -1.04
CA LEU A 62 3.04 10.05 -1.50
C LEU A 62 1.71 9.31 -1.52
N ILE A 63 0.70 9.91 -0.88
CA ILE A 63 -0.62 9.31 -0.75
C ILE A 63 -1.68 10.25 -1.31
N HIS A 64 -2.73 9.67 -1.89
CA HIS A 64 -3.99 10.35 -2.13
C HIS A 64 -4.90 10.08 -0.94
N LEU A 65 -5.19 11.11 -0.14
CA LEU A 65 -5.86 11.00 1.15
C LEU A 65 -7.19 10.22 1.05
N ARG A 66 -8.10 10.70 0.20
CA ARG A 66 -9.41 10.04 -0.03
C ARG A 66 -9.26 8.60 -0.52
N GLY A 67 -8.44 8.37 -1.54
CA GLY A 67 -8.24 7.05 -2.13
C GLY A 67 -7.64 6.04 -1.15
N LEU A 68 -6.70 6.47 -0.28
CA LEU A 68 -6.14 5.60 0.77
C LEU A 68 -7.20 5.26 1.82
N THR A 69 -8.02 6.22 2.23
CA THR A 69 -9.12 5.94 3.16
C THR A 69 -10.12 4.94 2.59
N GLU A 70 -10.58 5.16 1.37
CA GLU A 70 -11.54 4.28 0.69
C GLU A 70 -10.97 2.87 0.59
N TYR A 71 -9.69 2.75 0.21
CA TYR A 71 -8.99 1.47 0.16
C TYR A 71 -8.86 0.81 1.54
N ALA A 72 -8.48 1.56 2.58
CA ALA A 72 -8.37 1.01 3.94
C ALA A 72 -9.71 0.46 4.43
N ASN A 73 -10.80 1.19 4.22
CA ASN A 73 -12.15 0.73 4.55
C ASN A 73 -12.58 -0.50 3.74
N ALA A 74 -12.38 -0.47 2.42
CA ALA A 74 -12.73 -1.59 1.54
C ALA A 74 -11.95 -2.86 1.90
N SER A 75 -10.66 -2.73 2.25
CA SER A 75 -9.84 -3.85 2.71
C SER A 75 -10.30 -4.41 4.06
N LEU A 76 -10.66 -3.54 5.02
CA LEU A 76 -11.14 -3.95 6.34
C LEU A 76 -12.51 -4.65 6.27
N ASN A 77 -13.38 -4.20 5.37
CA ASN A 77 -14.72 -4.76 5.16
C ASN A 77 -14.72 -5.98 4.22
N SER A 78 -13.55 -6.45 3.79
CA SER A 78 -13.41 -7.56 2.83
C SER A 78 -14.09 -7.32 1.47
N GLU A 79 -14.22 -6.05 1.05
CA GLU A 79 -14.66 -5.66 -0.29
C GLU A 79 -13.51 -5.80 -1.31
N VAL A 80 -12.27 -5.66 -0.83
CA VAL A 80 -11.04 -6.01 -1.55
C VAL A 80 -10.54 -7.34 -1.02
N GLU A 81 -10.34 -8.30 -1.91
CA GLU A 81 -9.75 -9.59 -1.55
C GLU A 81 -8.25 -9.43 -1.32
N LEU A 82 -7.82 -9.64 -0.07
CA LEU A 82 -6.41 -9.68 0.31
C LEU A 82 -6.02 -11.10 0.67
N LEU A 83 -4.96 -11.57 0.02
CA LEU A 83 -4.38 -12.88 0.25
C LEU A 83 -3.08 -12.72 1.04
N PHE A 84 -2.95 -13.50 2.09
CA PHE A 84 -1.77 -13.46 2.94
C PHE A 84 -0.90 -14.69 2.73
N VAL A 85 0.41 -14.50 2.54
CA VAL A 85 1.38 -15.59 2.45
C VAL A 85 2.28 -15.54 3.67
N ASN A 86 2.25 -16.59 4.49
CA ASN A 86 3.18 -16.74 5.61
C ASN A 86 4.57 -17.14 5.07
N LEU A 87 5.58 -16.31 5.35
CA LEU A 87 6.98 -16.52 4.99
C LEU A 87 7.84 -17.09 6.13
N GLU A 88 7.30 -17.26 7.33
CA GLU A 88 8.02 -17.81 8.50
C GLU A 88 8.31 -19.31 8.33
N GLN A 89 7.53 -19.99 7.49
CA GLN A 89 7.67 -21.42 7.22
C GLN A 89 8.17 -21.70 5.80
N ASP A 90 8.93 -22.77 5.66
CA ASP A 90 9.31 -23.36 4.38
C ASP A 90 8.59 -24.71 4.19
N PRO A 91 7.81 -24.92 3.10
CA PRO A 91 7.47 -23.96 2.06
C PRO A 91 6.53 -22.84 2.54
N PRO A 92 6.61 -21.63 1.93
CA PRO A 92 5.62 -20.57 2.13
C PRO A 92 4.20 -21.07 1.87
N LYS A 93 3.23 -20.58 2.64
CA LYS A 93 1.83 -21.01 2.55
C LYS A 93 0.87 -19.84 2.55
N MET A 94 -0.22 -19.99 1.82
CA MET A 94 -1.38 -19.09 1.94
C MET A 94 -1.99 -19.26 3.33
N VAL A 95 -2.22 -18.16 4.04
CA VAL A 95 -2.93 -18.16 5.32
C VAL A 95 -4.41 -18.38 5.03
N THR A 96 -4.98 -19.41 5.62
CA THR A 96 -6.42 -19.67 5.51
C THR A 96 -7.20 -18.89 6.58
N LYS A 97 -8.50 -18.66 6.37
CA LYS A 97 -9.37 -18.02 7.38
C LYS A 97 -9.39 -18.75 8.74
N ALA A 98 -9.10 -20.05 8.74
CA ALA A 98 -9.01 -20.86 9.95
C ALA A 98 -7.67 -20.68 10.70
N GLU A 99 -6.67 -20.12 10.03
CA GLU A 99 -5.30 -19.88 10.50
C GLU A 99 -4.99 -18.38 10.61
N GLU A 100 -6.03 -17.52 10.65
CA GLU A 100 -5.86 -16.09 10.93
C GLU A 100 -5.18 -15.91 12.29
N GLY A 101 -3.85 -15.84 12.25
CA GLY A 101 -3.00 -15.67 13.40
C GLY A 101 -3.01 -14.23 13.91
N SER A 102 -2.24 -13.98 14.96
CA SER A 102 -2.05 -12.64 15.54
C SER A 102 -1.63 -11.61 14.49
N LEU A 103 -0.76 -11.97 13.54
CA LEU A 103 -0.26 -11.04 12.52
C LEU A 103 -1.36 -10.51 11.58
N VAL A 104 -2.31 -11.35 11.16
CA VAL A 104 -3.43 -10.88 10.32
C VAL A 104 -4.31 -9.91 11.11
N ALA A 105 -4.56 -10.20 12.38
CA ALA A 105 -5.30 -9.31 13.28
C ALA A 105 -4.56 -7.97 13.51
N GLU A 106 -3.23 -7.99 13.57
CA GLU A 106 -2.42 -6.78 13.67
C GLU A 106 -2.44 -5.95 12.37
N VAL A 107 -2.42 -6.59 11.18
CA VAL A 107 -2.64 -5.89 9.91
C VAL A 107 -4.03 -5.24 9.89
N ALA A 108 -5.07 -5.94 10.36
CA ALA A 108 -6.42 -5.38 10.47
C ALA A 108 -6.48 -4.22 11.49
N ARG A 109 -5.67 -4.25 12.54
CA ARG A 109 -5.51 -3.13 13.48
C ARG A 109 -4.86 -1.94 12.79
N SER A 110 -3.82 -2.14 11.98
CA SER A 110 -3.24 -1.08 11.15
C SER A 110 -4.30 -0.51 10.20
N GLN A 111 -5.05 -1.34 9.47
CA GLN A 111 -6.16 -0.90 8.60
C GLN A 111 -7.15 0.02 9.32
N ARG A 112 -7.62 -0.39 10.51
CA ARG A 112 -8.53 0.43 11.34
C ARG A 112 -7.93 1.77 11.73
N LEU A 113 -6.63 1.79 12.04
CA LEU A 113 -5.94 3.01 12.40
C LEU A 113 -5.91 4.00 11.24
N PHE A 114 -5.60 3.54 10.02
CA PHE A 114 -5.69 4.35 8.81
C PHE A 114 -7.11 4.90 8.59
N SER A 115 -8.13 4.07 8.76
CA SER A 115 -9.54 4.52 8.69
C SER A 115 -9.90 5.55 9.76
N PHE A 116 -9.29 5.49 10.95
CA PHE A 116 -9.53 6.44 12.03
C PHE A 116 -8.87 7.80 11.78
N PHE A 117 -7.62 7.82 11.31
CA PHE A 117 -6.91 9.06 11.00
C PHE A 117 -7.51 9.82 9.83
N PHE A 118 -8.20 9.12 8.93
CA PHE A 118 -8.76 9.70 7.72
C PHE A 118 -10.24 9.37 7.59
N PRO A 119 -11.16 10.05 8.31
CA PRO A 119 -12.58 9.77 8.16
C PRO A 119 -13.09 10.18 6.78
N VAL A 120 -13.78 9.28 6.07
CA VAL A 120 -14.55 9.65 4.86
C VAL A 120 -15.71 10.54 5.31
N ASN A 121 -15.74 11.79 4.85
CA ASN A 121 -16.82 12.77 4.94
C ASN A 121 -17.91 12.54 6.01
N GLY A 122 -17.83 13.29 7.12
CA GLY A 122 -19.00 13.73 7.88
C GLY A 122 -19.65 12.74 8.85
N SER A 123 -19.14 11.51 9.00
CA SER A 123 -19.56 10.68 10.12
C SER A 123 -18.86 11.17 11.38
N ASN A 124 -19.52 12.06 12.13
CA ASN A 124 -19.22 12.34 13.53
C ASN A 124 -19.40 11.03 14.31
N LYS A 125 -18.40 10.14 14.28
CA LYS A 125 -18.26 9.11 15.29
C LYS A 125 -17.62 9.78 16.49
N ASP A 126 -18.29 9.68 17.63
CA ASP A 126 -17.84 10.30 18.87
C ASP A 126 -16.35 10.00 19.14
N PRO A 127 -15.56 11.00 19.56
CA PRO A 127 -14.12 10.86 19.80
C PRO A 127 -13.75 9.96 20.98
N SER A 128 -14.70 9.21 21.55
CA SER A 128 -14.50 8.38 22.75
C SER A 128 -14.31 6.88 22.46
N SER A 129 -14.16 6.45 21.21
CA SER A 129 -13.96 5.03 20.87
C SER A 129 -12.63 4.80 20.17
N CYS A 130 -11.53 5.08 20.87
CA CYS A 130 -10.25 4.46 20.56
C CYS A 130 -10.40 2.93 20.80
N PRO A 131 -10.03 2.05 19.86
CA PRO A 131 -10.07 0.59 20.07
C PRO A 131 -9.00 0.08 21.07
N LEU A 132 -8.22 1.00 21.64
CA LEU A 132 -7.09 0.75 22.53
C LEU A 132 -7.49 0.56 24.01
N ALA A 133 -8.78 0.67 24.34
CA ALA A 133 -9.25 0.75 25.72
C ALA A 133 -9.54 -0.60 26.41
N ASP A 134 -9.06 -1.73 25.88
CA ASP A 134 -9.16 -3.04 26.57
C ASP A 134 -7.77 -3.45 27.10
N SER A 135 -7.21 -2.65 27.99
CA SER A 135 -6.10 -3.04 28.87
C SER A 135 -6.06 -2.04 30.04
N GLU A 136 -6.66 -2.42 31.18
CA GLU A 136 -6.43 -1.74 32.44
C GLU A 136 -4.96 -1.94 32.85
N ASP A 137 -4.09 -0.99 32.48
CA ASP A 137 -3.03 -0.54 33.39
C ASP A 137 -2.60 0.89 33.05
N ASN A 138 -2.39 1.68 34.10
CA ASN A 138 -2.13 3.11 34.03
C ASN A 138 -0.75 3.41 33.44
N LEU A 139 -0.68 3.75 32.16
CA LEU A 139 0.39 4.60 31.63
C LEU A 139 -0.25 5.74 30.84
N GLN A 140 -0.02 6.97 31.30
CA GLN A 140 -0.29 8.19 30.56
C GLN A 140 0.48 8.17 29.23
N THR A 141 -0.07 7.53 28.20
CA THR A 141 0.38 7.73 26.83
C THR A 141 -0.19 9.06 26.37
N SER A 142 0.68 10.05 26.17
CA SER A 142 0.37 11.32 25.55
C SER A 142 0.00 11.11 24.08
N PHE A 143 -1.17 10.54 23.81
CA PHE A 143 -1.84 10.71 22.54
C PHE A 143 -2.48 12.09 22.59
N ASP A 144 -1.66 13.10 22.29
CA ASP A 144 -2.15 14.43 22.02
C ASP A 144 -3.22 14.32 20.94
N LYS A 145 -4.47 14.58 21.36
CA LYS A 145 -5.61 15.15 20.64
C LYS A 145 -5.84 14.63 19.21
N PRO A 146 -7.08 14.23 18.84
CA PRO A 146 -7.39 13.99 17.42
C PRO A 146 -6.96 15.24 16.65
N ILE A 147 -6.13 15.07 15.60
CA ILE A 147 -5.62 16.17 14.79
C ILE A 147 -6.84 16.92 14.26
N SER A 148 -7.23 17.98 14.96
CA SER A 148 -8.39 18.77 14.60
C SER A 148 -8.00 19.56 13.36
N SER A 149 -8.66 19.29 12.24
CA SER A 149 -8.83 20.22 11.11
C SER A 149 -7.61 21.08 10.77
N GLN A 150 -6.45 20.48 10.50
CA GLN A 150 -5.29 21.20 9.96
C GLN A 150 -4.66 20.44 8.80
N SER A 151 -4.46 21.15 7.69
CA SER A 151 -3.78 20.74 6.47
C SER A 151 -2.29 20.52 6.71
N SER A 152 -1.90 19.52 7.51
CA SER A 152 -0.51 19.10 7.53
C SER A 152 -0.23 18.35 6.23
N ILE A 153 0.64 18.92 5.39
CA ILE A 153 1.10 18.26 4.16
C ILE A 153 1.79 16.93 4.46
N LEU A 154 2.35 16.82 5.67
CA LEU A 154 3.07 15.70 6.21
C LEU A 154 2.20 14.96 7.23
N ILE A 155 2.25 13.64 7.16
CA ILE A 155 1.63 12.72 8.10
C ILE A 155 2.72 11.74 8.55
N ASP A 156 3.02 11.70 9.83
CA ASP A 156 3.95 10.74 10.41
C ASP A 156 3.18 9.62 11.11
N PHE A 157 3.33 8.40 10.61
CA PHE A 157 2.71 7.17 11.12
C PHE A 157 3.72 6.28 11.86
N SER A 158 4.97 6.72 12.03
CA SER A 158 6.04 5.90 12.60
C SER A 158 5.74 5.46 14.04
N SER A 159 5.20 6.37 14.86
CA SER A 159 4.81 6.08 16.24
C SER A 159 3.74 4.99 16.34
N CYS A 160 2.87 4.91 15.34
CA CYS A 160 1.78 3.94 15.30
C CYS A 160 2.26 2.51 15.03
N MET A 161 3.46 2.36 14.48
CA MET A 161 4.06 1.07 14.13
C MET A 161 5.05 0.54 15.18
N GLN A 162 5.32 1.30 16.25
CA GLN A 162 6.32 0.92 17.25
C GLN A 162 5.92 -0.36 18.03
N ASP A 163 4.64 -0.50 18.37
CA ASP A 163 4.13 -1.58 19.23
C ASP A 163 3.52 -2.76 18.46
N THR A 164 3.76 -2.87 17.15
CA THR A 164 3.25 -3.99 16.33
C THR A 164 4.37 -4.92 15.87
N GLN A 165 4.02 -6.19 15.70
CA GLN A 165 4.84 -7.22 15.05
C GLN A 165 4.77 -7.14 13.52
N VAL A 166 3.84 -6.35 12.96
CA VAL A 166 3.77 -6.10 11.52
C VAL A 166 5.04 -5.42 11.05
N THR A 167 5.72 -6.06 10.12
CA THR A 167 6.95 -5.54 9.52
C THR A 167 6.62 -4.53 8.42
N VAL A 168 7.51 -3.57 8.16
CA VAL A 168 7.37 -2.61 7.05
C VAL A 168 7.14 -3.29 5.69
N PRO A 169 7.80 -4.40 5.33
CA PRO A 169 7.52 -5.12 4.08
C PRO A 169 6.08 -5.65 3.99
N THR A 170 5.54 -6.15 5.11
CA THR A 170 4.13 -6.55 5.21
C THR A 170 3.20 -5.36 4.94
N LEU A 171 3.45 -4.25 5.64
CA LEU A 171 2.65 -3.04 5.51
C LEU A 171 2.74 -2.48 4.08
N ASN A 172 3.91 -2.51 3.45
CA ASN A 172 4.14 -2.09 2.07
C ASN A 172 3.32 -2.89 1.07
N GLY A 173 3.24 -4.21 1.24
CA GLY A 173 2.41 -5.06 0.39
C GLY A 173 0.95 -4.58 0.39
N TRP A 174 0.41 -4.32 1.58
CA TRP A 174 -0.94 -3.80 1.72
C TRP A 174 -1.09 -2.36 1.22
N LEU A 175 -0.26 -1.43 1.67
CA LEU A 175 -0.35 0.01 1.33
C LEU A 175 -0.22 0.27 -0.17
N LEU A 176 0.65 -0.46 -0.86
CA LEU A 176 0.89 -0.29 -2.29
C LEU A 176 -0.24 -0.87 -3.15
N GLY A 177 -1.21 -1.55 -2.53
CA GLY A 177 -2.41 -2.08 -3.16
C GLY A 177 -2.20 -3.46 -3.78
N TYR A 178 -1.27 -4.27 -3.25
CA TYR A 178 -1.05 -5.61 -3.78
C TYR A 178 -2.12 -6.58 -3.25
N PRO A 179 -2.64 -7.48 -4.12
CA PRO A 179 -3.64 -8.45 -3.70
C PRO A 179 -3.03 -9.58 -2.87
N VAL A 180 -1.70 -9.77 -2.95
CA VAL A 180 -0.94 -10.75 -2.18
C VAL A 180 0.05 -10.02 -1.27
N VAL A 181 -0.06 -10.25 0.03
CA VAL A 181 0.73 -9.62 1.09
C VAL A 181 1.52 -10.68 1.84
N TYR A 182 2.82 -10.47 1.96
CA TYR A 182 3.69 -11.36 2.71
C TYR A 182 3.61 -11.04 4.21
N LEU A 183 3.51 -12.08 5.03
CA LEU A 183 3.41 -12.00 6.48
C LEU A 183 4.58 -12.71 7.14
N PHE A 184 5.20 -12.02 8.10
CA PHE A 184 6.21 -12.56 9.01
C PHE A 184 6.42 -11.56 10.16
N GLY A 185 6.69 -12.07 11.36
CA GLY A 185 7.05 -11.26 12.52
C GLY A 185 8.45 -10.66 12.44
N LYS A 186 8.74 -9.68 13.30
CA LYS A 186 10.05 -9.00 13.38
C LYS A 186 11.19 -9.96 13.73
N GLU A 187 10.88 -11.03 14.46
CA GLU A 187 11.79 -12.12 14.83
C GLU A 187 12.11 -13.08 13.67
N HIS A 188 11.29 -13.09 12.62
CA HIS A 188 11.39 -14.01 11.48
C HIS A 188 11.89 -13.33 10.19
N ILE A 189 12.46 -12.13 10.26
CA ILE A 189 12.97 -11.40 9.08
C ILE A 189 13.99 -12.23 8.29
N ALA A 190 14.95 -12.86 8.98
CA ALA A 190 15.98 -13.67 8.33
C ALA A 190 15.38 -14.92 7.65
N ASP A 191 14.43 -15.57 8.31
CA ASP A 191 13.71 -16.72 7.78
C ASP A 191 12.91 -16.31 6.54
N ALA A 192 12.16 -15.21 6.60
CA ALA A 192 11.38 -14.70 5.48
C ALA A 192 12.23 -14.35 4.27
N ILE A 193 13.38 -13.68 4.47
CA ILE A 193 14.34 -13.39 3.41
C ILE A 193 14.85 -14.69 2.78
N HIS A 194 15.26 -15.67 3.59
CA HIS A 194 15.76 -16.95 3.10
C HIS A 194 14.67 -17.72 2.32
N ASN A 195 13.49 -17.84 2.91
CA ASN A 195 12.36 -18.59 2.39
C ASN A 195 11.82 -17.98 1.10
N LEU A 196 11.94 -16.67 0.90
CA LEU A 196 11.55 -16.02 -0.35
C LEU A 196 12.67 -16.08 -1.41
N SER A 197 13.92 -15.87 -1.00
CA SER A 197 15.08 -15.84 -1.92
C SER A 197 15.37 -17.18 -2.59
N THR A 198 14.96 -18.28 -1.97
CA THR A 198 15.17 -19.65 -2.47
C THR A 198 14.07 -20.13 -3.40
N LYS A 199 12.98 -19.37 -3.58
CA LYS A 199 11.82 -19.77 -4.38
C LYS A 199 11.83 -19.12 -5.75
N SER A 200 11.27 -19.84 -6.71
CA SER A 200 10.89 -19.22 -7.98
C SER A 200 9.66 -18.37 -7.72
N LEU A 201 9.62 -17.17 -8.30
CA LEU A 201 8.52 -16.24 -8.12
C LEU A 201 7.80 -16.03 -9.45
N ARG A 202 6.48 -15.85 -9.38
CA ARG A 202 5.73 -15.23 -10.47
C ARG A 202 5.61 -13.75 -10.20
N ILE A 203 6.02 -12.94 -11.16
CA ILE A 203 5.90 -11.49 -11.14
C ILE A 203 4.71 -11.11 -11.98
N PHE A 204 3.72 -10.52 -11.31
CA PHE A 204 2.56 -9.89 -11.92
C PHE A 204 2.88 -8.43 -12.16
N LYS A 205 2.74 -7.97 -13.39
CA LYS A 205 2.94 -6.58 -13.79
C LYS A 205 1.65 -6.01 -14.33
N ILE A 206 1.23 -4.89 -13.76
CA ILE A 206 0.12 -4.11 -14.28
C ILE A 206 0.69 -3.02 -15.16
N LEU A 207 0.36 -3.06 -16.44
CA LEU A 207 0.85 -2.13 -17.44
C LEU A 207 -0.29 -1.21 -17.90
N VAL A 208 0.03 0.06 -18.06
CA VAL A 208 -0.90 1.10 -18.50
C VAL A 208 -0.33 1.88 -19.67
N HIS A 209 -1.22 2.38 -20.52
CA HIS A 209 -0.86 3.32 -21.58
C HIS A 209 -1.50 4.68 -21.30
N ARG A 210 -0.72 5.75 -21.40
CA ARG A 210 -1.25 7.12 -21.28
C ARG A 210 -2.00 7.53 -22.54
N ASN A 211 -2.99 8.40 -22.39
CA ASN A 211 -3.57 9.11 -23.52
C ASN A 211 -2.59 10.20 -24.00
N VAL A 212 -1.77 9.87 -25.00
CA VAL A 212 -0.89 10.83 -25.69
C VAL A 212 -1.44 11.11 -27.08
N LEU A 213 -1.23 12.32 -27.61
CA LEU A 213 -1.63 12.72 -28.97
C LEU A 213 -1.19 11.65 -30.00
N PRO A 214 -2.05 11.27 -30.96
CA PRO A 214 -1.76 10.23 -31.93
C PRO A 214 -0.57 10.63 -32.80
N GLY A 215 0.59 10.00 -32.60
CA GLY A 215 1.80 10.27 -33.37
C GLY A 215 3.10 9.76 -32.76
N LYS A 216 3.14 9.54 -31.43
CA LYS A 216 4.21 8.81 -30.76
C LYS A 216 3.60 7.56 -30.14
N GLY A 217 4.02 6.38 -30.58
CA GLY A 217 3.66 5.15 -29.87
C GLY A 217 4.14 5.28 -28.42
N SER A 218 3.22 5.33 -27.47
CA SER A 218 3.57 5.26 -26.05
C SER A 218 3.88 3.80 -25.74
N GLN A 219 5.07 3.52 -25.25
CA GLN A 219 5.37 2.21 -24.66
C GLN A 219 4.48 2.01 -23.43
N PRO A 220 4.09 0.77 -23.09
CA PRO A 220 3.42 0.49 -21.84
C PRO A 220 4.30 0.93 -20.67
N GLU A 221 3.68 1.55 -19.68
CA GLU A 221 4.32 1.96 -18.44
C GLU A 221 3.87 1.04 -17.31
N GLU A 222 4.78 0.66 -16.42
CA GLU A 222 4.45 -0.18 -15.26
C GLU A 222 3.73 0.67 -14.20
N LEU A 223 2.48 0.32 -13.92
CA LEU A 223 1.67 0.93 -12.86
C LEU A 223 2.07 0.40 -11.48
N MET A 224 2.22 -0.93 -11.41
CA MET A 224 2.67 -1.65 -10.23
C MET A 224 3.12 -3.06 -10.62
N SER A 225 3.94 -3.66 -9.78
CA SER A 225 4.27 -5.08 -9.85
C SER A 225 4.34 -5.69 -8.46
N PHE A 226 3.98 -6.96 -8.38
CA PHE A 226 4.06 -7.75 -7.17
C PHE A 226 4.49 -9.17 -7.51
N SER A 227 5.00 -9.87 -6.52
CA SER A 227 5.46 -11.25 -6.68
C SER A 227 4.62 -12.20 -5.85
N VAL A 228 4.56 -13.46 -6.28
CA VAL A 228 3.97 -14.57 -5.55
C VAL A 228 4.88 -15.78 -5.70
N PRO A 229 5.14 -16.58 -4.65
CA PRO A 229 5.83 -17.85 -4.80
C PRO A 229 5.17 -18.72 -5.87
N TYR A 230 5.97 -19.29 -6.76
CA TYR A 230 5.48 -20.01 -7.94
C TYR A 230 4.51 -21.14 -7.55
N GLU A 231 4.83 -21.86 -6.49
CA GLU A 231 4.04 -22.98 -5.96
C GLU A 231 2.63 -22.55 -5.49
N LEU A 232 2.46 -21.26 -5.16
CA LEU A 232 1.19 -20.68 -4.71
C LEU A 232 0.40 -20.00 -5.84
N SER A 233 0.93 -19.95 -7.08
CA SER A 233 0.29 -19.27 -8.21
C SER A 233 0.49 -20.02 -9.52
N MET A 234 0.08 -21.28 -9.59
CA MET A 234 0.28 -22.10 -10.79
C MET A 234 -0.55 -21.61 -12.00
N GLY A 235 -1.72 -21.01 -11.76
CA GLY A 235 -2.63 -20.48 -12.77
C GLY A 235 -2.30 -19.07 -13.29
N GLY A 236 -1.44 -18.31 -12.60
CA GLY A 236 -0.99 -16.99 -13.04
C GLY A 236 -2.15 -16.00 -13.16
N SER A 237 -2.32 -15.40 -14.34
CA SER A 237 -3.38 -14.42 -14.59
C SER A 237 -4.79 -15.02 -14.59
N ASN A 238 -4.90 -16.35 -14.69
CA ASN A 238 -6.18 -17.07 -14.72
C ASN A 238 -6.61 -17.56 -13.31
N GLU A 239 -5.87 -17.16 -12.27
CA GLU A 239 -6.29 -17.41 -10.89
C GLU A 239 -7.51 -16.54 -10.56
N PRO A 240 -8.53 -17.05 -9.85
CA PRO A 240 -9.74 -16.29 -9.52
C PRO A 240 -9.45 -14.95 -8.82
N TRP A 241 -8.47 -14.92 -7.92
CA TRP A 241 -8.05 -13.71 -7.22
C TRP A 241 -7.35 -12.72 -8.15
N ALA A 242 -6.60 -13.19 -9.15
CA ALA A 242 -5.89 -12.34 -10.11
C ALA A 242 -6.89 -11.70 -11.08
N GLU A 243 -7.88 -12.47 -11.53
CA GLU A 243 -8.99 -11.95 -12.35
C GLU A 243 -9.84 -10.93 -11.58
N ALA A 244 -10.20 -11.24 -10.33
CA ALA A 244 -10.93 -10.32 -9.47
C ALA A 244 -10.15 -9.02 -9.22
N PHE A 245 -8.85 -9.12 -8.93
CA PHE A 245 -7.97 -7.98 -8.77
C PHE A 245 -7.90 -7.12 -10.05
N LEU A 246 -7.72 -7.75 -11.21
CA LEU A 246 -7.71 -7.03 -12.49
C LEU A 246 -9.06 -6.35 -12.78
N ALA A 247 -10.18 -7.02 -12.48
CA ALA A 247 -11.51 -6.45 -12.64
C ALA A 247 -11.72 -5.22 -11.75
N GLN A 248 -11.25 -5.25 -10.49
CA GLN A 248 -11.30 -4.09 -9.60
C GLN A 248 -10.46 -2.92 -10.13
N LEU A 249 -9.25 -3.20 -10.66
CA LEU A 249 -8.43 -2.17 -11.30
C LEU A 249 -9.06 -1.62 -12.59
N GLN A 250 -9.77 -2.47 -13.35
CA GLN A 250 -10.50 -2.04 -14.54
C GLN A 250 -11.63 -1.06 -14.18
N LEU A 251 -12.35 -1.28 -13.07
CA LEU A 251 -13.36 -0.33 -12.59
C LEU A 251 -12.75 1.05 -12.27
N LYS A 252 -11.59 1.09 -11.60
CA LYS A 252 -10.87 2.35 -11.37
C LYS A 252 -10.37 2.98 -12.67
N TRP A 253 -9.89 2.15 -13.60
CA TRP A 253 -9.43 2.61 -14.91
C TRP A 253 -10.56 3.23 -15.73
N GLU A 254 -11.77 2.68 -15.67
CA GLU A 254 -12.96 3.21 -16.32
C GLU A 254 -13.27 4.65 -15.88
N GLU A 255 -13.13 4.95 -14.58
CA GLU A 255 -13.29 6.29 -14.01
C GLU A 255 -12.21 7.27 -14.49
N CYS A 256 -11.04 6.74 -14.88
CA CYS A 256 -9.85 7.52 -15.23
C CYS A 256 -9.49 7.47 -16.72
N LYS A 257 -10.44 7.07 -17.58
CA LYS A 257 -10.26 6.90 -19.03
C LYS A 257 -9.76 8.14 -19.77
N SER A 258 -9.96 9.33 -19.21
CA SER A 258 -9.42 10.58 -19.76
C SER A 258 -7.89 10.63 -19.73
N SER A 259 -7.26 9.95 -18.76
CA SER A 259 -5.82 9.91 -18.57
C SER A 259 -5.16 8.64 -19.10
N TRP A 260 -5.89 7.52 -19.09
CA TRP A 260 -5.37 6.19 -19.37
C TRP A 260 -6.11 5.50 -20.51
N ARG A 261 -5.37 5.02 -21.51
CA ARG A 261 -5.89 4.39 -22.73
C ARG A 261 -6.22 2.91 -22.57
N SER A 262 -5.40 2.19 -21.81
CA SER A 262 -5.57 0.75 -21.61
C SER A 262 -4.86 0.31 -20.33
N LEU A 263 -5.29 -0.85 -19.84
CA LEU A 263 -4.79 -1.54 -18.65
C LEU A 263 -4.65 -3.02 -19.01
N GLN A 264 -3.49 -3.61 -18.75
CA GLN A 264 -3.25 -5.04 -18.96
C GLN A 264 -2.42 -5.62 -17.81
N MET A 265 -2.59 -6.92 -17.57
CA MET A 265 -1.78 -7.69 -16.64
C MET A 265 -0.87 -8.63 -17.44
N GLU A 266 0.42 -8.61 -17.12
CA GLU A 266 1.40 -9.57 -17.63
C GLU A 266 1.94 -10.39 -16.47
N VAL A 267 2.19 -11.67 -16.72
CA VAL A 267 2.78 -12.58 -15.74
C VAL A 267 4.07 -13.13 -16.32
N SER A 268 5.15 -13.00 -15.54
CA SER A 268 6.47 -13.50 -15.88
C SER A 268 7.04 -14.32 -14.74
N GLU A 269 7.99 -15.19 -15.04
CA GLU A 269 8.69 -16.00 -14.04
C GLU A 269 10.03 -15.37 -13.69
N CYS A 270 10.40 -15.47 -12.43
CA CYS A 270 11.68 -15.03 -11.90
C CYS A 270 12.29 -16.19 -11.11
N TYR A 271 13.51 -16.57 -11.50
CA TYR A 271 14.26 -17.62 -10.81
C TYR A 271 14.73 -17.13 -9.42
N PRO A 272 15.03 -18.07 -8.50
CA PRO A 272 15.54 -17.74 -7.17
C PRO A 272 16.71 -16.76 -7.24
N GLN A 273 16.61 -15.69 -6.46
CA GLN A 273 17.62 -14.64 -6.35
C GLN A 273 17.60 -14.06 -4.94
N ALA A 274 18.70 -13.45 -4.52
CA ALA A 274 18.76 -12.79 -3.22
C ALA A 274 17.75 -11.62 -3.18
N ILE A 275 16.85 -11.67 -2.21
CA ILE A 275 15.86 -10.61 -1.96
C ILE A 275 16.26 -9.87 -0.69
N VAL A 276 16.12 -8.55 -0.74
CA VAL A 276 16.23 -7.69 0.43
C VAL A 276 14.81 -7.20 0.72
N LEU A 277 14.33 -7.48 1.93
CA LEU A 277 13.03 -7.02 2.45
C LEU A 277 13.23 -5.78 3.32
#